data_AF-X1DIK0-F1
#
_entry.id   AF-X1DIK0-F1
#
_cell.length_a   1.000
_cell.length_b   1.000
_cell.length_c   1.000
_cell.angle_alpha   90.00
_cell.angle_beta   90.00
_cell.angle_gamma   90.00
#
_symmetry.space_group_name_H-M   'P 1'
#
loop_
_entity.id
_entity.type
_entity.pdbx_description
1 polymer ?
#
loop_
_entity_poly.entity_id
_entity_poly.type
_entity_poly.pdbx_seq_one_letter_code
_entity_poly.pdbx_strand_id
1 'polypeptide(L)' 'MKVVQLKAKWDPKPDFKLGSKDIDGKLTYLGSQVWRGPHISVVDKEKPKILPNEVLIRVKRCGIL' A
#
# COMPACT_ATOMS: atom_id res chain seq x y z
N MET A 1 -14.24 3.83 -9.24
CA MET A 1 -13.32 4.95 -9.45
C MET A 1 -11.96 4.37 -9.80
N LYS A 2 -11.33 4.88 -10.86
CA LYS A 2 -10.03 4.38 -11.31
C LYS A 2 -8.92 4.96 -10.43
N VAL A 3 -8.02 4.09 -9.96
CA VAL A 3 -6.86 4.47 -9.14
C VAL A 3 -5.61 3.75 -9.61
N VAL A 4 -4.45 4.32 -9.34
CA VAL A 4 -3.15 3.62 -9.49
C VAL A 4 -2.90 2.84 -8.21
N GLN A 5 -2.70 1.52 -8.32
CA GLN A 5 -2.42 0.63 -7.19
C GLN A 5 -1.09 -0.11 -7.39
N LEU A 6 -0.24 -0.08 -6.37
CA LEU A 6 0.92 -0.96 -6.24
C LEU A 6 0.52 -2.26 -5.52
N LYS A 7 0.87 -3.40 -6.09
CA LYS A 7 0.79 -4.71 -5.45
C LYS A 7 2.18 -5.33 -5.39
N ALA A 8 2.44 -6.11 -4.35
CA ALA A 8 3.67 -6.90 -4.22
C ALA A 8 3.36 -8.18 -3.46
N LYS A 9 4.21 -9.18 -3.60
CA LYS A 9 4.12 -10.44 -2.85
C LYS A 9 4.84 -10.27 -1.51
N TRP A 10 4.21 -10.73 -0.43
CA TRP A 10 4.89 -10.94 0.85
C TRP A 10 5.83 -12.14 0.72
N ASP A 11 7.14 -11.88 0.68
CA ASP A 11 8.17 -12.90 0.47
C ASP A 11 9.47 -12.51 1.22
N PRO A 12 9.46 -12.57 2.57
CA PRO A 12 10.56 -12.17 3.44
C PRO A 12 11.90 -12.82 3.08
N LYS A 13 12.99 -12.07 3.23
CA LYS A 13 14.33 -12.67 3.26
C LYS A 13 14.47 -13.62 4.45
N PRO A 14 15.33 -14.66 4.37
CA PRO A 14 15.44 -15.68 5.41
C PRO A 14 15.82 -15.14 6.80
N ASP A 15 16.53 -14.03 6.86
CA ASP A 15 17.03 -13.38 8.08
C ASP A 15 16.05 -12.32 8.64
N PHE A 16 14.96 -12.04 7.93
CA PHE A 16 13.96 -11.07 8.37
C PHE A 16 13.19 -11.57 9.58
N LYS A 17 13.01 -10.68 10.57
CA LYS A 17 12.18 -10.92 11.76
C LYS A 17 11.12 -9.84 11.86
N LEU A 18 9.89 -10.25 12.19
CA LEU A 18 8.79 -9.31 12.40
C LEU A 18 9.14 -8.32 13.52
N GLY A 19 9.08 -7.03 13.19
CA GLY A 19 9.20 -5.96 14.16
C GLY A 19 7.94 -5.82 15.02
N SER A 20 8.03 -5.08 16.12
CA SER A 20 6.90 -4.84 17.04
C SER A 20 5.69 -4.13 16.42
N LYS A 21 5.89 -3.49 15.26
CA LYS A 21 4.84 -2.78 14.50
C LYS A 21 4.48 -3.47 13.17
N ASP A 22 5.14 -4.58 12.85
CA ASP A 22 4.86 -5.31 11.62
C ASP A 22 3.60 -6.15 11.79
N ILE A 23 2.87 -6.33 10.70
CA ILE A 23 1.70 -7.20 10.62
C ILE A 23 1.98 -8.20 9.51
N ASP A 24 2.16 -9.47 9.88
CA ASP A 24 2.50 -10.53 8.94
C ASP A 24 1.53 -10.57 7.75
N GLY A 25 2.10 -10.61 6.54
CA GLY A 25 1.36 -10.59 5.28
C GLY A 25 0.71 -9.25 4.90
N LYS A 26 0.81 -8.20 5.72
CA LYS A 26 0.05 -6.95 5.54
C LYS A 26 0.88 -5.67 5.61
N LEU A 27 1.80 -5.57 6.56
CA LEU A 27 2.56 -4.35 6.82
C LEU A 27 3.94 -4.69 7.36
N THR A 28 4.97 -4.04 6.83
CA THR A 28 6.28 -4.01 7.47
C THR A 28 6.94 -2.66 7.30
N TYR A 29 7.78 -2.27 8.25
CA TYR A 29 8.64 -1.10 8.15
C TYR A 29 9.91 -1.36 7.32
N LEU A 30 10.28 -2.61 7.08
CA LEU A 30 11.46 -3.00 6.30
C LEU A 30 11.05 -3.53 4.91
N GLY A 31 10.41 -2.67 4.11
CA GLY A 31 9.77 -3.08 2.86
C GLY A 31 10.67 -3.81 1.87
N SER A 32 11.93 -3.40 1.72
CA SER A 32 12.90 -4.05 0.81
C SER A 32 13.39 -5.43 1.28
N GLN A 33 13.13 -5.80 2.54
CA GLN A 33 13.41 -7.13 3.06
C GLN A 33 12.24 -8.10 2.87
N VAL A 34 11.06 -7.62 2.49
CA VAL A 34 9.83 -8.42 2.52
C VAL A 34 9.05 -8.40 1.21
N TRP A 35 8.79 -7.23 0.64
CA TRP A 35 7.94 -7.14 -0.54
C TRP A 35 8.73 -7.44 -1.82
N ARG A 36 8.29 -8.45 -2.59
CA ARG A 36 8.92 -8.85 -3.85
C ARG A 36 7.97 -8.74 -5.03
N GLY A 37 8.56 -8.51 -6.21
CA GLY A 37 7.82 -8.41 -7.48
C GLY A 37 6.76 -7.30 -7.48
N PRO A 38 7.14 -6.04 -7.22
CA PRO A 38 6.19 -4.93 -7.27
C PRO A 38 5.60 -4.77 -8.66
N HIS A 39 4.27 -4.59 -8.72
CA HIS A 39 3.54 -4.36 -9.96
C HIS A 39 2.53 -3.21 -9.77
N ILE A 40 2.56 -2.24 -10.68
CA ILE A 40 1.67 -1.08 -10.69
C ILE A 40 0.60 -1.28 -11.78
N SER A 41 -0.66 -1.07 -11.43
CA SER A 41 -1.78 -1.18 -12.35
C SER A 41 -2.84 -0.11 -12.06
N VAL A 42 -3.65 0.22 -13.08
CA VAL A 42 -4.86 1.02 -12.90
C VAL A 42 -6.02 0.06 -12.61
N VAL A 43 -6.70 0.26 -11.48
CA VAL A 43 -7.80 -0.61 -11.04
C VAL A 43 -9.05 0.19 -10.68
N ASP A 44 -10.22 -0.44 -10.74
CA ASP A 44 -11.45 0.13 -10.21
C ASP A 44 -11.60 -0.14 -8.71
N LYS A 45 -11.98 0.90 -7.97
CA LYS A 45 -12.27 0.87 -6.53
C LYS A 45 -13.61 1.53 -6.23
N GLU A 46 -14.23 1.16 -5.13
CA GLU A 46 -15.41 1.85 -4.61
C GLU A 46 -15.05 3.26 -4.12
N LYS A 47 -16.05 4.14 -4.05
CA LYS A 47 -15.87 5.44 -3.39
C LYS A 47 -15.67 5.20 -1.88
N PRO A 48 -14.73 5.92 -1.24
CA PRO A 48 -14.49 5.74 0.20
C PRO A 48 -15.71 6.18 1.01
N LYS A 49 -15.93 5.51 2.15
CA LYS A 49 -16.88 5.94 3.19
C LYS A 49 -16.19 7.01 4.03
N ILE A 50 -16.91 8.08 4.39
CA ILE A 50 -16.37 9.24 5.08
C ILE A 50 -16.87 9.23 6.52
N LEU A 51 -15.94 9.30 7.49
CA LEU A 51 -16.28 9.48 8.91
C LEU A 51 -16.57 10.97 9.25
N PRO A 52 -17.19 11.28 10.40
CA PRO A 52 -17.58 12.66 10.74
C PRO A 52 -16.43 13.68 10.75
N ASN A 53 -15.20 13.22 10.92
CA ASN A 53 -13.98 14.03 11.00
C ASN A 53 -13.08 13.90 9.75
N GLU A 54 -13.61 13.40 8.63
CA GLU A 54 -12.88 13.21 7.39
C GLU A 54 -13.49 14.03 6.24
N VAL A 55 -12.70 14.27 5.19
CA VAL A 55 -13.14 14.97 3.98
C VAL A 55 -12.74 14.19 2.74
N LEU A 56 -13.55 14.26 1.68
CA LEU A 56 -13.23 13.66 0.38
C LEU A 56 -12.53 14.66 -0.54
N ILE A 57 -11.28 14.37 -0.89
CA ILE A 57 -10.47 15.22 -1.76
C ILE A 57 -10.61 14.77 -3.22
N ARG A 58 -10.98 15.71 -4.10
CA ARG A 58 -10.82 15.54 -5.55
C ARG A 58 -9.38 15.88 -5.93
N VAL A 59 -8.53 14.86 -6.03
CA VAL A 59 -7.13 15.01 -6.44
C VAL A 59 -7.05 15.73 -7.78
N LYS A 60 -6.27 16.82 -7.84
CA LYS A 60 -6.00 17.59 -9.07
C LYS A 60 -4.67 17.22 -9.69
N ARG A 61 -3.63 17.07 -8.85
CA ARG A 61 -2.25 16.76 -9.23
C ARG A 61 -1.60 15.92 -8.12
N CYS A 62 -0.79 14.95 -8.49
CA CYS A 62 0.07 14.16 -7.62
C CYS A 62 1.34 13.83 -8.42
N GLY A 63 2.50 14.28 -7.95
CA GLY A 63 3.78 14.07 -8.65
C GLY A 63 4.41 12.73 -8.28
N ILE A 64 5.25 12.23 -9.17
CA ILE A 64 6.18 11.13 -8.90
C ILE A 64 7.55 11.80 -8.73
N LEU A 65 8.19 11.59 -7.58
CA LEU A 65 9.52 12.13 -7.23
C LEU A 65 10.51 10.97 -7.07
#